data_AF-A0A9D2TP57-F1
#
_entry.id   AF-A0A9D2TP57-F1
#
_cell.length_a   1.000
_cell.length_b   1.000
_cell.length_c   1.000
_cell.angle_alpha   90.00
_cell.angle_beta   90.00
_cell.angle_gamma   90.00
#
_symmetry.space_group_name_H-M   'P 1'
#
loop_
_entity.id
_entity.type
_entity.pdbx_description
1 polymer ?
#
loop_
_entity_poly.entity_id
_entity_poly.type
_entity_poly.pdbx_seq_one_letter_code
_entity_poly.pdbx_strand_id
1 'polypeptide(L)' 'MDSANDRIPGPTAHHNPRRATVMNCPYCTSENLFPDFETDNAWQCRDCRRVFSVKLHGHLDRGVDRGAD' A
#
# COMPACT_ATOMS: atom_id res chain seq x y z
N MET A 1 -6.28 -12.30 14.92
CA MET A 1 -5.51 -11.06 15.15
C MET A 1 -6.04 -10.00 14.21
N ASP A 2 -6.31 -8.80 14.70
CA ASP A 2 -6.70 -7.65 13.88
C ASP A 2 -5.49 -7.19 13.06
N SER A 3 -5.56 -7.34 11.73
CA SER A 3 -4.45 -6.98 10.85
C SER A 3 -4.40 -5.47 10.68
N ALA A 4 -3.21 -4.93 10.40
CA ALA A 4 -3.06 -3.51 10.04
C ALA A 4 -3.99 -3.10 8.88
N ASN A 5 -4.42 -4.06 8.05
CA ASN A 5 -5.39 -3.89 6.97
C ASN A 5 -6.80 -3.53 7.46
N ASP A 6 -7.25 -4.07 8.59
CA ASP A 6 -8.63 -3.93 9.11
C ASP A 6 -8.91 -2.52 9.65
N ARG A 7 -7.88 -1.84 10.18
CA ARG A 7 -8.01 -0.59 10.95
C ARG A 7 -8.25 0.71 10.17
N ILE A 8 -8.09 0.75 8.84
CA ILE A 8 -8.09 2.04 8.10
C ILE A 8 -9.04 1.96 6.92
N PRO A 9 -10.30 2.39 7.02
CA PRO A 9 -11.32 2.32 5.95
C PRO A 9 -10.80 2.89 4.63
N GLY A 10 -11.00 2.18 3.51
CA GLY A 10 -10.79 2.72 2.17
C GLY A 10 -12.08 3.34 1.61
N PRO A 11 -12.01 4.35 0.72
CA PRO A 11 -13.20 4.90 0.06
C PRO A 11 -13.97 3.83 -0.73
N THR A 12 -15.28 3.70 -0.56
CA THR A 12 -16.12 2.62 -1.11
C THR A 12 -16.28 2.62 -2.65
N ALA A 13 -15.66 3.56 -3.36
CA ALA A 13 -15.87 3.79 -4.80
C ALA A 13 -15.14 2.79 -5.73
N HIS A 14 -14.12 2.06 -5.24
CA HIS A 14 -13.44 0.99 -5.98
C HIS A 14 -13.55 -0.33 -5.23
N HIS A 15 -13.63 -1.45 -5.96
CA HIS A 15 -13.66 -2.81 -5.38
C HIS A 15 -12.38 -3.17 -4.61
N ASN A 16 -11.29 -2.44 -4.86
CA ASN A 16 -10.09 -2.50 -4.03
C ASN A 16 -9.48 -1.09 -3.85
N PRO A 17 -10.07 -0.25 -2.98
CA PRO A 17 -9.67 1.15 -2.83
C PRO A 17 -8.43 1.33 -1.95
N ARG A 18 -7.94 0.23 -1.36
CA ARG A 18 -6.76 0.20 -0.48
C ARG A 18 -5.50 -0.27 -1.20
N ARG A 19 -5.62 -0.85 -2.39
CA ARG A 19 -4.50 -1.42 -3.11
C ARG A 19 -3.65 -0.33 -3.73
N ALA A 20 -2.56 -0.02 -3.05
CA ALA A 20 -1.46 0.71 -3.67
C ALA A 20 -0.76 -0.20 -4.67
N THR A 21 -0.49 0.33 -5.87
CA THR A 21 0.45 -0.32 -6.80
C THR A 21 1.87 -0.04 -6.33
N VAL A 22 2.66 -1.10 -6.21
CA VAL A 22 4.08 -1.03 -5.91
C VAL A 22 4.84 -1.27 -7.20
N MET A 23 5.82 -0.41 -7.52
CA MET A 23 6.59 -0.54 -8.76
C MET A 23 7.87 -1.37 -8.56
N ASN A 24 8.48 -1.33 -7.37
CA ASN A 24 9.75 -2.00 -7.09
C ASN A 24 9.69 -2.76 -5.76
N CYS A 25 10.28 -3.95 -5.72
CA CYS A 25 10.40 -4.74 -4.50
C CYS A 25 11.27 -3.99 -3.48
N PRO A 26 10.81 -3.80 -2.23
CA PRO A 26 11.59 -3.09 -1.20
C PRO A 26 12.87 -3.83 -0.77
N TYR A 27 13.02 -5.10 -1.16
CA TYR A 27 14.16 -5.94 -0.76
C TYR A 27 15.21 -6.14 -1.87
N CYS A 28 14.82 -6.09 -3.14
CA CYS A 28 15.74 -6.35 -4.26
C CYS A 28 15.57 -5.42 -5.46
N THR A 29 14.70 -4.41 -5.35
CA THR A 29 14.44 -3.38 -6.38
C THR A 29 13.81 -3.89 -7.68
N SER A 30 13.62 -5.20 -7.82
CA SER A 30 12.95 -5.82 -8.97
C SER A 30 11.52 -5.34 -9.15
N GLU A 31 11.11 -5.20 -10.42
CA GLU A 31 9.76 -4.87 -10.85
C GLU A 31 8.89 -6.13 -11.09
N ASN A 32 9.44 -7.33 -10.89
CA ASN A 32 8.78 -8.62 -11.07
C ASN A 32 7.81 -8.92 -9.90
N LEU A 33 6.79 -8.07 -9.75
CA LEU A 33 5.82 -8.03 -8.66
C LEU A 33 4.43 -8.48 -9.11
N PHE A 34 3.80 -9.37 -8.33
CA PHE A 34 2.46 -9.90 -8.58
C PHE A 34 1.58 -9.81 -7.33
N PRO A 35 0.25 -9.66 -7.46
CA PRO A 35 -0.66 -9.82 -6.32
C PRO A 35 -0.50 -11.20 -5.67
N ASP A 36 -0.61 -11.26 -4.35
CA ASP A 36 -0.60 -12.50 -3.56
C ASP A 36 -1.87 -12.59 -2.70
N PHE A 37 -2.20 -13.79 -2.20
CA PHE A 37 -3.44 -14.08 -1.47
C PHE A 37 -3.28 -14.02 0.05
N GLU A 38 -2.06 -13.86 0.58
CA GLU A 38 -1.81 -13.78 2.03
C GLU A 38 -2.68 -12.68 2.70
N THR A 39 -2.88 -11.55 2.02
CA THR A 39 -3.79 -10.47 2.43
C THR A 39 -4.35 -9.72 1.22
N ASP A 40 -5.44 -8.97 1.37
CA ASP A 40 -6.04 -8.11 0.30
C ASP A 40 -5.09 -7.09 -0.35
N ASN A 41 -3.96 -6.82 0.31
CA ASN A 41 -2.94 -5.87 -0.10
C ASN A 41 -1.56 -6.52 -0.30
N ALA A 42 -1.50 -7.86 -0.39
CA ALA A 42 -0.24 -8.60 -0.51
C ALA A 42 0.31 -8.58 -1.94
N TRP A 43 1.64 -8.58 -2.01
CA TRP A 43 2.45 -8.64 -3.21
C TRP A 43 3.58 -9.64 -3.04
N GLN A 44 3.79 -10.45 -4.07
CA GLN A 44 4.91 -11.37 -4.20
C GLN A 44 5.93 -10.81 -5.18
N CYS A 45 7.21 -10.77 -4.77
CA CYS A 45 8.33 -10.61 -5.70
C CYS A 45 8.80 -11.98 -6.19
N ARG A 46 8.72 -12.23 -7.49
CA ARG A 46 9.11 -13.53 -8.07
C ARG A 46 10.62 -13.74 -8.14
N ASP A 47 11.42 -12.67 -8.11
CA ASP A 47 12.88 -12.78 -8.16
C ASP A 47 13.48 -13.15 -6.79
N CYS A 48 13.08 -12.46 -5.72
CA CYS A 48 13.60 -12.71 -4.38
C CYS A 48 12.69 -13.59 -3.51
N ARG A 49 11.53 -14.01 -4.04
CA ARG A 49 10.57 -14.94 -3.42
C ARG A 49 10.01 -14.48 -2.07
N ARG A 50 9.90 -13.16 -1.85
CA ARG A 50 9.30 -12.57 -0.64
C ARG A 50 7.87 -12.11 -0.92
N VAL A 51 7.01 -12.28 0.09
CA VAL A 51 5.64 -11.74 0.13
C VAL A 51 5.60 -10.60 1.15
N PHE A 52 4.97 -9.49 0.80
CA PHE A 52 4.81 -8.31 1.65
C PHE A 52 3.49 -7.60 1.35
N SER A 53 2.92 -6.89 2.31
CA SER A 53 1.69 -6.11 2.11
C SER A 53 1.98 -4.62 2.02
N VAL A 54 1.28 -3.89 1.13
CA VAL A 54 1.42 -2.43 0.99
C VAL A 54 0.08 -1.73 1.14
N LYS A 55 0.05 -0.69 1.96
CA LYS A 55 -1.16 0.07 2.27
C LYS A 55 -0.94 1.56 2.07
N LEU A 56 -1.81 2.19 1.29
CA LEU A 56 -1.86 3.65 1.20
C LEU A 56 -2.76 4.19 2.33
N HIS A 57 -2.22 5.07 3.17
CA HIS A 57 -2.93 5.69 4.29
C HIS A 57 -3.64 7.01 3.93
N GLY A 58 -3.50 7.47 2.68
CA GLY A 58 -3.94 8.80 2.23
C GLY A 58 -2.81 9.83 2.26
N HIS A 59 -3.16 11.09 2.03
CA HIS A 59 -2.22 12.21 2.14
C HIS A 59 -2.23 12.77 3.57
N LEU A 60 -1.04 13.08 4.10
CA LEU A 60 -0.91 13.85 5.34
C LEU A 60 -1.19 15.33 5.08
N ASP A 61 -1.74 16.02 6.08
CA ASP A 61 -1.91 17.47 6.03
C ASP A 61 -0.55 18.17 5.93
N ARG A 62 -0.42 19.14 5.01
CA ARG A 62 0.84 19.87 4.78
C ARG A 62 1.05 21.05 5.75
N GLY A 63 0.08 21.40 6.58
CA GLY A 63 0.18 22.50 7.55
C GLY A 63 0.55 23.86 6.93
N VAL A 64 0.15 24.12 5.69
CA VAL A 64 0.46 25.40 5.03
C VAL A 64 -0.49 26.46 5.53
N ASP A 65 -0.03 27.25 6.50
CA ASP A 65 -0.73 28.43 7.01
C ASP A 65 -0.71 29.53 5.92
N ARG A 66 -1.83 29.68 5.20
CA ARG A 66 -2.04 30.76 4.23
C ARG A 66 -2.44 32.06 4.95
N GLY A 67 -1.60 32.60 5.80
CA GLY A 67 -1.98 33.80 6.58
C GLY A 67 -0.90 34.36 7.50
N ALA A 68 0.32 34.52 6.98
CA ALA A 68 1.35 35.33 7.61
C ALA A 68 1.86 36.35 6.59
N ASP A 69 1.06 37.37 6.36
CA ASP A 69 1.41 38.66 5.75
C ASP A 69 0.90 39.81 6.63
#